data_AF-A0A7C6WW50-F1
#
_entry.id   AF-A0A7C6WW50-F1
#
_cell.length_a   1.000
_cell.length_b   1.000
_cell.length_c   1.000
_cell.angle_alpha   90.00
_cell.angle_beta   90.00
_cell.angle_gamma   90.00
#
_symmetry.space_group_name_H-M   'P 1'
#
loop_
_entity.id
_entity.type
_entity.pdbx_description
1 polymer ?
#
loop_
_entity_poly.entity_id
_entity_poly.type
_entity_poly.pdbx_seq_one_letter_code
_entity_poly.pdbx_strand_id
1 'polypeptide(L)'
;MIGIYKILNTKNNKVYIGQTKDYDKRIREHLRYLKNNTHQNKYLQRTYNKYGADIFEFSLIEECSEKELTIREQYWIDFYGGVSNPKNYNLREAGSRGTFSEEVLYKIRTARLGKPHSEESKKKMSKAHSGKILSEKTKRLISKNNRRPHLGKSLSSDTKKKIGDANRGKKRTEAQIESIRLSKLGKPRKPHSEESKKKISDTLKKNTYDRPQAKKVDKYTLDGEYIRTYNSIGEAQRITGIYNISAACRGRYKSAGGFIWRFTNG
;
A
#
# COMPACT_ATOMS: atom_id res chain seq x y z
N MET A 1 21.34 49.69 -3.12
CA MET A 1 20.40 49.60 -4.26
C MET A 1 19.54 48.34 -4.14
N ILE A 2 18.24 48.45 -4.44
CA ILE A 2 17.26 47.36 -4.48
C ILE A 2 17.02 47.02 -5.96
N GLY A 3 17.01 45.74 -6.32
CA GLY A 3 16.78 45.36 -7.71
C GLY A 3 17.20 43.96 -8.07
N ILE A 4 17.38 43.74 -9.38
CA ILE A 4 17.79 42.47 -9.99
C ILE A 4 19.26 42.56 -10.39
N TYR A 5 20.04 41.56 -10.01
CA TYR A 5 21.44 41.42 -10.39
C TYR A 5 21.66 40.19 -11.26
N LYS A 6 22.78 40.25 -11.99
CA LYS A 6 23.31 39.19 -12.84
C LYS A 6 24.71 38.80 -12.40
N ILE A 7 24.98 37.51 -12.38
CA ILE A 7 26.33 36.94 -12.32
C ILE A 7 26.60 36.27 -13.67
N LEU A 8 27.49 36.85 -14.46
CA LEU A 8 27.90 36.32 -15.77
C LEU A 8 29.19 35.52 -15.62
N ASN A 9 29.23 34.33 -16.20
CA ASN A 9 30.48 33.60 -16.43
C ASN A 9 31.03 33.97 -17.81
N THR A 10 32.15 34.71 -17.84
CA THR A 10 32.76 35.23 -19.07
C THR A 10 33.35 34.14 -19.97
N LYS A 11 33.62 32.95 -19.43
CA LYS A 11 34.20 31.83 -20.18
C LYS A 11 33.18 31.10 -21.07
N ASN A 12 31.90 31.08 -20.67
CA ASN A 12 30.87 30.29 -21.36
C ASN A 12 29.52 31.00 -21.48
N ASN A 13 29.47 32.28 -21.12
CA ASN A 13 28.29 33.14 -21.14
C ASN A 13 27.11 32.60 -20.34
N LYS A 14 27.37 31.76 -19.33
CA LYS A 14 26.32 31.30 -18.43
C LYS A 14 25.96 32.39 -17.43
N VAL A 15 24.67 32.54 -17.14
CA VAL A 15 24.18 33.60 -16.26
C VAL A 15 23.47 33.04 -15.04
N TYR A 16 23.57 33.75 -13.93
CA TYR A 16 22.69 33.60 -12.77
C TYR A 16 21.97 34.92 -12.56
N ILE A 17 20.66 34.87 -12.38
CA ILE A 17 19.82 36.03 -12.09
C ILE A 17 19.35 35.92 -10.64
N GLY A 18 19.39 37.02 -9.90
CA GLY A 18 18.90 37.06 -8.54
C GLY A 18 18.30 38.41 -8.17
N GLN A 19 17.38 38.40 -7.22
CA GLN A 19 16.86 39.62 -6.58
C GLN A 19 17.62 40.00 -5.31
N THR A 20 17.67 41.29 -4.98
CA THR A 20 18.27 41.79 -3.73
C THR A 20 17.63 43.09 -3.24
N LYS A 21 17.63 43.27 -1.91
CA LYS A 21 17.31 44.56 -1.26
C LYS A 21 18.56 45.41 -0.99
N ASP A 22 19.73 44.81 -1.10
CA ASP A 22 21.02 45.45 -0.89
C ASP A 22 22.05 44.76 -1.79
N TYR A 23 22.31 45.37 -2.94
CA TYR A 23 23.21 44.84 -3.95
C TYR A 23 24.62 44.57 -3.41
N ASP A 24 25.26 45.55 -2.78
CA ASP A 24 26.65 45.43 -2.33
C ASP A 24 26.80 44.36 -1.24
N LYS A 25 25.86 44.31 -0.30
CA LYS A 25 25.81 43.21 0.68
C LYS A 25 25.65 41.87 0.00
N ARG A 26 24.76 41.75 -0.98
CA ARG A 26 24.47 40.50 -1.66
C ARG A 26 25.67 39.97 -2.45
N ILE A 27 26.41 40.83 -3.14
CA ILE A 27 27.62 40.42 -3.86
C ILE A 27 28.69 39.94 -2.87
N ARG A 28 28.91 40.66 -1.77
CA ARG A 28 29.84 40.22 -0.71
C ARG A 28 29.47 38.85 -0.14
N GLU A 29 28.18 38.60 0.07
CA GLU A 29 27.68 37.29 0.52
C GLU A 29 27.97 36.18 -0.50
N HIS A 30 27.68 36.41 -1.78
CA HIS A 30 28.00 35.45 -2.85
C HIS A 30 29.48 35.09 -2.85
N LEU A 31 30.36 36.09 -2.89
CA LEU A 31 31.81 35.89 -2.88
C LEU A 31 32.28 35.14 -1.62
N ARG A 32 31.78 35.51 -0.45
CA ARG A 32 32.08 34.82 0.82
C ARG A 32 31.67 33.36 0.78
N TYR A 33 30.44 33.06 0.33
CA TYR A 33 29.96 31.68 0.26
C TYR A 33 30.71 30.84 -0.77
N LEU A 34 31.07 31.42 -1.92
CA LEU A 34 31.88 30.76 -2.93
C LEU A 34 33.28 30.45 -2.38
N LYS A 35 33.94 31.43 -1.76
CA LYS A 35 35.26 31.27 -1.14
C LYS A 35 35.28 30.20 -0.05
N ASN A 36 34.22 30.14 0.76
CA ASN A 36 34.09 29.19 1.87
C ASN A 36 33.54 27.82 1.44
N ASN A 37 33.28 27.60 0.15
CA ASN A 37 32.68 26.37 -0.39
C ASN A 37 31.29 26.03 0.18
N THR A 38 30.52 27.05 0.60
CA THR A 38 29.19 26.90 1.21
C THR A 38 28.06 27.49 0.36
N HIS A 39 28.31 27.82 -0.90
CA HIS A 39 27.29 28.43 -1.76
C HIS A 39 26.10 27.48 -2.02
N GLN A 40 24.89 28.04 -1.96
CA GLN A 40 23.64 27.26 -2.13
C GLN A 40 23.51 26.71 -3.55
N ASN A 41 23.84 27.53 -4.56
CA ASN A 41 23.92 27.06 -5.93
C ASN A 41 25.21 26.25 -6.14
N LYS A 42 25.06 24.92 -6.22
CA LYS A 42 26.17 23.99 -6.39
C LYS A 42 26.87 24.11 -7.75
N TYR A 43 26.20 24.59 -8.79
CA TYR A 43 26.83 24.79 -10.10
C TYR A 43 27.75 26.01 -10.07
N LEU A 44 27.30 27.13 -9.51
CA LEU A 44 28.18 28.29 -9.28
C LEU A 44 29.38 27.91 -8.42
N GLN A 45 29.17 27.16 -7.33
CA GLN A 45 30.25 26.69 -6.46
C GLN A 45 31.29 25.84 -7.22
N ARG A 46 30.83 24.86 -8.00
CA ARG A 46 31.74 23.99 -8.78
C ARG A 46 32.52 24.77 -9.83
N THR A 47 31.86 25.70 -10.51
CA THR A 47 32.49 26.58 -11.49
C THR A 47 33.55 27.47 -10.84
N TYR A 48 33.26 28.05 -9.68
CA TYR A 48 34.22 28.81 -8.89
C TYR A 48 35.41 27.97 -8.44
N ASN A 49 35.17 26.76 -7.91
CA ASN A 49 36.25 25.85 -7.51
C ASN A 49 37.14 25.44 -8.71
N LYS A 50 36.59 25.44 -9.93
CA LYS A 50 37.31 25.03 -11.14
C LYS A 50 38.12 26.18 -11.77
N TYR A 51 37.58 27.39 -11.78
CA TYR A 51 38.15 28.50 -12.57
C TYR A 51 38.47 29.76 -11.76
N GLY A 52 38.10 29.81 -10.49
CA GLY A 52 38.32 30.98 -9.63
C GLY A 52 37.24 32.06 -9.77
N ALA A 53 37.51 33.22 -9.15
CA ALA A 53 36.61 34.36 -9.09
C ALA A 53 36.60 35.19 -10.39
N ASP A 54 37.75 35.26 -11.08
CA ASP A 54 38.02 36.21 -12.17
C ASP A 54 37.14 36.02 -13.40
N ILE A 55 36.54 34.84 -13.54
CA ILE A 55 35.59 34.54 -14.62
C ILE A 55 34.17 35.04 -14.35
N PHE A 56 33.88 35.56 -13.15
CA PHE A 56 32.55 36.01 -12.77
C PHE A 56 32.46 37.54 -12.77
N GLU A 57 31.57 38.05 -13.61
CA GLU A 57 31.19 39.47 -13.61
C GLU A 57 29.85 39.64 -12.89
N PHE A 58 29.81 40.60 -11.96
CA PHE A 58 28.63 40.94 -11.19
C PHE A 58 28.10 42.29 -11.63
N SER A 59 26.82 42.37 -11.99
CA SER A 59 26.18 43.63 -12.36
C SER A 59 24.75 43.73 -11.84
N LEU A 60 24.35 44.94 -11.45
CA LEU A 60 22.95 45.28 -11.24
C LEU A 60 22.35 45.58 -12.62
N ILE A 61 21.33 44.82 -13.01
CA ILE A 61 20.74 44.90 -14.36
C ILE A 61 19.41 45.65 -14.38
N GLU A 62 18.76 45.79 -13.23
CA GLU A 62 17.55 46.58 -13.08
C GLU A 62 17.37 47.02 -11.63
N GLU A 63 17.07 48.30 -11.41
CA GLU A 63 16.54 48.80 -10.15
C GLU A 63 15.02 48.74 -10.18
N CYS A 64 14.42 48.18 -9.13
CA CYS A 64 12.96 48.08 -9.03
C CYS A 64 12.51 48.11 -7.57
N SER A 65 11.21 48.29 -7.37
CA SER A 65 10.66 48.32 -6.01
C SER A 65 10.66 46.93 -5.38
N GLU A 66 10.64 46.86 -4.05
CA GLU A 66 10.60 45.58 -3.34
C GLU A 66 9.41 44.70 -3.75
N LYS A 67 8.26 45.33 -4.07
CA LYS A 67 7.03 44.65 -4.48
C LYS A 67 7.17 43.95 -5.84
N GLU A 68 8.09 44.42 -6.68
CA GLU A 68 8.25 43.94 -8.05
C GLU A 68 9.36 42.89 -8.18
N LEU A 69 10.23 42.73 -7.17
CA LEU A 69 11.42 41.89 -7.23
C LEU A 69 11.15 40.49 -7.79
N THR A 70 10.10 39.81 -7.32
CA THR A 70 9.83 38.42 -7.76
C THR A 70 9.41 38.39 -9.24
N ILE A 71 8.59 39.35 -9.66
CA ILE A 71 8.08 39.42 -11.04
C ILE A 71 9.21 39.81 -11.99
N ARG A 72 10.07 40.76 -11.60
CA ARG A 72 11.21 41.20 -12.42
C ARG A 72 12.34 40.17 -12.44
N GLU A 73 12.59 39.47 -11.34
CA GLU A 73 13.52 38.33 -11.31
C GLU A 73 13.07 37.25 -12.30
N GLN A 74 11.78 36.90 -12.31
CA GLN A 74 11.24 35.90 -13.24
C GLN A 74 11.38 36.36 -14.69
N TYR A 75 11.02 37.62 -14.98
CA TYR A 75 11.20 38.21 -16.31
C TYR A 75 12.64 38.07 -16.82
N TRP A 76 13.63 38.41 -16.00
CA TRP A 76 15.04 38.30 -16.42
C TRP A 76 15.52 36.86 -16.52
N ILE A 77 15.08 35.96 -15.64
CA ILE A 77 15.35 34.53 -15.77
C ILE A 77 14.87 34.04 -17.14
N ASP A 78 13.65 34.39 -17.53
CA ASP A 78 13.04 33.98 -18.81
C ASP A 78 13.71 34.65 -20.01
N PHE A 79 14.04 35.95 -19.89
CA PHE A 79 14.79 36.69 -20.92
C PHE A 79 16.13 36.03 -21.25
N TYR A 80 16.85 35.51 -20.25
CA TYR A 80 18.08 34.75 -20.45
C TYR A 80 17.84 33.25 -20.70
N GLY A 81 16.63 32.88 -21.15
CA GLY A 81 16.28 31.56 -21.65
C GLY A 81 15.65 30.61 -20.62
N GLY A 82 15.36 31.08 -19.41
CA GLY A 82 14.67 30.31 -18.38
C GLY A 82 15.55 29.30 -17.64
N VAL A 83 14.95 28.65 -16.64
CA VAL A 83 15.64 27.70 -15.73
C VAL A 83 16.00 26.36 -16.38
N SER A 84 15.36 26.01 -17.50
CA SER A 84 15.67 24.81 -18.27
C SER A 84 16.89 25.00 -19.18
N ASN A 85 17.30 26.24 -19.45
CA ASN A 85 18.41 26.52 -20.35
C ASN A 85 19.73 26.06 -19.73
N PRO A 86 20.55 25.26 -20.43
CA PRO A 86 21.86 24.81 -19.93
C PRO A 86 22.85 25.97 -19.70
N LYS A 87 22.57 27.16 -20.26
CA LYS A 87 23.32 28.39 -20.02
C LYS A 87 22.84 29.19 -18.80
N ASN A 88 21.81 28.74 -18.09
CA ASN A 88 21.33 29.39 -16.89
C ASN A 88 21.77 28.60 -15.65
N TYR A 89 22.30 29.31 -14.64
CA TYR A 89 22.63 28.74 -13.34
C TYR A 89 21.42 28.66 -12.41
N ASN A 90 20.33 29.40 -12.67
CA ASN A 90 19.10 29.31 -11.89
C ASN A 90 18.51 27.91 -11.99
N LEU A 91 18.30 27.28 -10.83
CA LEU A 91 17.76 25.91 -10.74
C LEU A 91 16.26 25.88 -10.48
N ARG A 92 15.70 27.04 -10.17
CA ARG A 92 14.31 27.27 -9.74
C ARG A 92 13.85 28.60 -10.30
N GLU A 93 12.55 28.73 -10.46
CA GLU A 93 11.88 30.00 -10.74
C GLU A 93 12.17 31.04 -9.65
N ALA A 94 11.81 32.28 -9.92
CA ALA A 94 12.02 33.40 -9.02
C ALA A 94 11.40 33.22 -7.63
N GLY A 95 11.92 33.96 -6.65
CA GLY A 95 11.41 34.02 -5.29
C GLY A 95 12.04 33.03 -4.30
N SER A 96 11.87 33.32 -3.01
CA SER A 96 12.52 32.60 -1.90
C SER A 96 12.17 31.11 -1.78
N ARG A 97 11.09 30.67 -2.42
CA ARG A 97 10.64 29.26 -2.50
C ARG A 97 10.33 28.84 -3.93
N GLY A 98 11.02 29.41 -4.92
CA GLY A 98 10.80 29.12 -6.33
C GLY A 98 10.63 27.64 -6.65
N THR A 99 9.67 27.35 -7.54
CA THR A 99 9.35 26.02 -8.04
C THR A 99 10.44 25.53 -9.00
N PHE A 100 10.60 24.21 -9.07
CA PHE A 100 11.37 23.62 -10.16
C PHE A 100 10.50 23.60 -11.41
N SER A 101 11.10 23.77 -12.59
CA SER A 101 10.37 23.60 -13.85
C SER A 101 9.79 22.19 -13.96
N GLU A 102 8.71 22.04 -14.73
CA GLU A 102 8.09 20.74 -14.98
C GLU A 102 9.09 19.71 -15.52
N GLU A 103 10.00 20.14 -16.39
CA GLU A 103 11.05 19.29 -16.95
C GLU A 103 12.00 18.74 -15.87
N VAL A 104 12.42 19.60 -14.93
CA VAL A 104 13.28 19.19 -13.81
C VAL A 104 12.54 18.26 -12.86
N LEU A 105 11.27 18.57 -12.56
CA LEU A 105 10.41 17.69 -11.76
C LEU A 105 10.22 16.32 -12.41
N TYR A 106 10.05 16.29 -13.74
CA TYR A 106 9.95 15.07 -14.52
C TYR A 106 11.24 14.24 -14.45
N LYS A 107 12.42 14.86 -14.63
CA LYS A 107 13.73 14.20 -14.47
C LYS A 107 13.93 13.64 -13.05
N ILE A 108 13.57 14.40 -12.01
CA ILE A 108 13.64 13.92 -10.62
C ILE A 108 12.69 12.74 -10.39
N ARG A 109 11.46 12.82 -10.92
CA ARG A 109 10.44 11.77 -10.78
C ARG A 109 10.87 10.49 -11.46
N THR A 110 11.25 10.56 -12.73
CA THR A 110 11.70 9.41 -13.53
C THR A 110 12.93 8.74 -12.91
N ALA A 111 13.90 9.52 -12.43
CA ALA A 111 15.09 8.98 -11.76
C ALA A 111 14.79 8.23 -10.45
N ARG A 112 13.63 8.48 -9.82
CA ARG A 112 13.18 7.83 -8.58
C ARG A 112 12.17 6.71 -8.81
N LEU A 113 11.51 6.70 -9.96
CA LEU A 113 10.46 5.74 -10.27
C LEU A 113 11.04 4.31 -10.26
N GLY A 114 10.35 3.39 -9.58
CA GLY A 114 10.73 1.97 -9.50
C GLY A 114 11.94 1.66 -8.62
N LYS A 115 12.59 2.65 -7.99
CA LYS A 115 13.73 2.39 -7.10
C LYS A 115 13.25 2.09 -5.67
N PRO A 116 13.40 0.86 -5.15
CA PRO A 116 13.05 0.56 -3.78
C PRO A 116 13.97 1.30 -2.81
N HIS A 117 13.46 1.64 -1.63
CA HIS A 117 14.31 2.13 -0.55
C HIS A 117 15.37 1.09 -0.18
N SER A 118 16.58 1.55 0.15
CA SER A 118 17.64 0.67 0.66
C SER A 118 17.23 0.03 1.98
N GLU A 119 17.78 -1.15 2.29
CA GLU A 119 17.51 -1.84 3.56
C GLU A 119 17.89 -0.98 4.78
N GLU A 120 18.98 -0.22 4.69
CA GLU A 120 19.37 0.74 5.72
C GLU A 120 18.31 1.85 5.91
N SER A 121 17.77 2.39 4.81
CA SER A 121 16.72 3.41 4.86
C SER A 121 15.42 2.84 5.45
N LYS A 122 15.04 1.62 5.07
CA LYS A 122 13.88 0.91 5.64
C LYS A 122 14.04 0.73 7.15
N LYS A 123 15.22 0.33 7.62
CA LYS A 123 15.53 0.20 9.06
C LYS A 123 15.44 1.54 9.78
N LYS A 124 16.00 2.63 9.23
CA LYS A 124 15.91 3.99 9.82
C LYS A 124 14.46 4.47 9.93
N MET A 125 13.67 4.29 8.86
CA MET A 125 12.25 4.62 8.87
C MET A 125 11.49 3.79 9.90
N SER A 126 11.73 2.47 9.94
CA SER A 126 11.11 1.57 10.93
C SER A 126 11.41 2.01 12.36
N LYS A 127 12.68 2.28 12.69
CA LYS A 127 13.11 2.77 14.01
C LYS A 127 12.43 4.10 14.37
N ALA A 128 12.36 5.04 13.41
CA ALA A 128 11.76 6.36 13.62
C ALA A 128 10.23 6.30 13.84
N HIS A 129 9.56 5.24 13.40
CA HIS A 129 8.13 5.02 13.59
C HIS A 129 7.81 4.06 14.74
N SER A 130 8.74 3.19 15.13
CA SER A 130 8.55 2.27 16.25
C SER A 130 8.33 3.06 17.55
N GLY A 131 7.31 2.67 18.33
CA GLY A 131 7.00 3.28 19.63
C GLY A 131 6.30 4.63 19.59
N LYS A 132 6.03 5.22 18.41
CA LYS A 132 5.26 6.48 18.35
C LYS A 132 3.78 6.23 18.69
N ILE A 133 3.37 6.70 19.87
CA ILE A 133 1.97 6.74 20.29
C ILE A 133 1.33 8.00 19.69
N LEU A 134 0.33 7.81 18.82
CA LEU A 134 -0.43 8.94 18.29
C LEU A 134 -1.29 9.57 19.39
N SER A 135 -1.35 10.90 19.43
CA SER A 135 -2.23 11.63 20.36
C SER A 135 -3.71 11.35 20.08
N GLU A 136 -4.56 11.49 21.09
CA GLU A 136 -6.02 11.32 20.97
C GLU A 136 -6.62 12.25 19.90
N LYS A 137 -6.15 13.49 19.84
CA LYS A 137 -6.54 14.49 18.83
C LYS A 137 -6.13 14.04 17.42
N THR A 138 -4.90 13.54 17.26
CA THR A 138 -4.40 13.03 15.99
C THR A 138 -5.15 11.76 15.55
N LYS A 139 -5.42 10.82 16.47
CA LYS A 139 -6.25 9.64 16.22
C LYS A 139 -7.65 10.03 15.74
N ARG A 140 -8.28 11.01 16.38
CA ARG A 140 -9.60 11.54 15.98
C ARG A 140 -9.58 12.19 14.60
N LEU A 141 -8.56 12.99 14.28
CA LEU A 141 -8.39 13.59 12.94
C LEU A 141 -8.19 12.55 11.85
N ILE A 142 -7.34 11.54 12.10
CA ILE A 142 -7.15 10.41 11.18
C ILE A 142 -8.46 9.64 11.01
N SER A 143 -9.24 9.44 12.07
CA SER A 143 -10.55 8.79 12.01
C SER A 143 -11.60 9.61 11.26
N LYS A 144 -11.56 10.94 11.33
CA LYS A 144 -12.50 11.83 10.63
C LYS A 144 -12.16 11.99 9.14
N ASN A 145 -10.88 12.10 8.79
CA ASN A 145 -10.42 12.32 7.42
C ASN A 145 -10.29 11.02 6.60
N ASN A 146 -10.09 9.87 7.26
CA ASN A 146 -10.35 8.59 6.63
C ASN A 146 -11.87 8.35 6.59
N ARG A 147 -12.60 9.08 5.73
CA ARG A 147 -13.85 8.57 5.17
C ARG A 147 -13.49 7.29 4.43
N ARG A 148 -13.50 6.18 5.17
CA ARG A 148 -13.19 4.83 4.73
C ARG A 148 -13.93 4.56 3.42
N PRO A 149 -13.26 4.56 2.26
CA PRO A 149 -13.92 4.25 0.98
C PRO A 149 -14.46 2.82 0.97
N HIS A 150 -14.07 2.01 1.95
CA HIS A 150 -14.37 0.59 2.09
C HIS A 150 -15.25 0.25 3.30
N LEU A 151 -15.75 1.22 4.07
CA LEU A 151 -16.70 0.91 5.14
C LEU A 151 -17.99 0.39 4.49
N GLY A 152 -18.31 -0.89 4.73
CA GLY A 152 -19.45 -1.57 4.11
C GLY A 152 -19.18 -2.13 2.70
N LYS A 153 -18.02 -1.86 2.07
CA LYS A 153 -17.69 -2.49 0.78
C LYS A 153 -17.10 -3.87 1.00
N SER A 154 -17.78 -4.88 0.48
CA SER A 154 -17.21 -6.22 0.43
C SER A 154 -16.14 -6.30 -0.67
N LEU A 155 -15.03 -7.00 -0.39
CA LEU A 155 -14.00 -7.28 -1.41
C LEU A 155 -14.61 -8.06 -2.57
N SER A 156 -14.17 -7.78 -3.80
CA SER A 156 -14.59 -8.53 -4.99
C SER A 156 -14.22 -10.01 -4.85
N SER A 157 -14.96 -10.88 -5.54
CA SER A 157 -14.69 -12.32 -5.61
C SER A 157 -13.24 -12.62 -5.97
N ASP A 158 -12.72 -11.93 -6.99
CA ASP A 158 -11.34 -12.11 -7.47
C ASP A 158 -10.31 -11.69 -6.44
N THR A 159 -10.55 -10.58 -5.73
CA THR A 159 -9.65 -10.14 -4.67
C THR A 159 -9.65 -11.11 -3.50
N LYS A 160 -10.82 -11.65 -3.13
CA LYS A 160 -10.94 -12.70 -2.10
C LYS A 160 -10.19 -13.97 -2.52
N LYS A 161 -10.30 -14.37 -3.79
CA LYS A 161 -9.59 -15.53 -4.34
C LYS A 161 -8.07 -15.36 -4.26
N LYS A 162 -7.53 -14.23 -4.73
CA LYS A 162 -6.09 -13.92 -4.66
C LYS A 162 -5.54 -13.96 -3.23
N ILE A 163 -6.27 -13.37 -2.29
CA ILE A 163 -5.90 -13.40 -0.86
C ILE A 163 -5.93 -14.84 -0.32
N GLY A 164 -6.94 -15.63 -0.72
CA GLY A 164 -7.06 -17.03 -0.35
C GLY A 164 -5.87 -17.86 -0.87
N ASP A 165 -5.54 -17.72 -2.15
CA ASP A 165 -4.45 -18.45 -2.79
C ASP A 165 -3.09 -18.09 -2.17
N ALA A 166 -2.85 -16.81 -1.88
CA ALA A 166 -1.61 -16.34 -1.25
C ALA A 166 -1.40 -16.84 0.19
N ASN A 167 -2.48 -17.23 0.87
CA ASN A 167 -2.45 -17.70 2.26
C ASN A 167 -2.62 -19.22 2.38
N ARG A 168 -2.97 -19.91 1.30
CA ARG A 168 -3.14 -21.37 1.30
C ARG A 168 -1.80 -22.03 1.64
N GLY A 169 -1.81 -22.91 2.65
CA GLY A 169 -0.63 -23.66 3.10
C GLY A 169 0.32 -22.91 4.06
N LYS A 170 0.13 -21.61 4.29
CA LYS A 170 0.96 -20.87 5.27
C LYS A 170 0.56 -21.21 6.70
N LYS A 171 1.45 -21.89 7.43
CA LYS A 171 1.31 -22.13 8.87
C LYS A 171 1.79 -20.90 9.65
N ARG A 172 1.10 -20.57 10.73
CA ARG A 172 1.56 -19.53 11.68
C ARG A 172 2.79 -20.05 12.41
N THR A 173 3.73 -19.15 12.69
CA THR A 173 4.89 -19.44 13.54
C THR A 173 4.45 -19.62 15.00
N GLU A 174 5.25 -20.30 15.80
CA GLU A 174 4.99 -20.53 17.22
C GLU A 174 4.81 -19.21 18.00
N ALA A 175 5.67 -18.22 17.75
CA ALA A 175 5.57 -16.89 18.35
C ALA A 175 4.24 -16.19 18.01
N GLN A 176 3.74 -16.35 16.78
CA GLN A 176 2.44 -15.81 16.37
C GLN A 176 1.28 -16.53 17.06
N ILE A 177 1.38 -17.85 17.24
CA ILE A 177 0.39 -18.66 17.95
C ILE A 177 0.33 -18.21 19.41
N GLU A 178 1.46 -18.06 20.08
CA GLU A 178 1.53 -17.67 21.48
C GLU A 178 1.03 -16.24 21.72
N SER A 179 1.35 -15.31 20.81
CA SER A 179 0.79 -13.95 20.86
C SER A 179 -0.74 -13.95 20.75
N ILE A 180 -1.32 -14.77 19.86
CA ILE A 180 -2.78 -14.92 19.75
C ILE A 180 -3.35 -15.53 21.04
N ARG A 181 -2.67 -16.49 21.65
CA ARG A 181 -3.10 -17.13 22.89
C ARG A 181 -3.16 -16.14 24.05
N LEU A 182 -2.07 -15.40 24.29
CA LEU A 182 -2.01 -14.35 25.32
C LEU A 182 -3.08 -13.28 25.09
N SER A 183 -3.33 -12.90 23.83
CA SER A 183 -4.35 -11.89 23.50
C SER A 183 -5.79 -12.29 23.85
N LYS A 184 -6.06 -13.61 23.98
CA LYS A 184 -7.37 -14.20 24.26
C LYS A 184 -7.54 -14.61 25.72
N LEU A 185 -6.46 -14.73 26.47
CA LEU A 185 -6.50 -15.11 27.87
C LEU A 185 -7.31 -14.08 28.68
N GLY A 186 -8.22 -14.56 29.53
CA GLY A 186 -9.07 -13.70 30.38
C GLY A 186 -10.19 -12.94 29.67
N LYS A 187 -10.36 -13.07 28.34
CA LYS A 187 -11.45 -12.42 27.61
C LYS A 187 -12.65 -13.36 27.44
N PRO A 188 -13.85 -13.00 27.96
CA PRO A 188 -15.04 -13.82 27.76
C PRO A 188 -15.37 -13.93 26.27
N ARG A 189 -15.71 -15.13 25.82
CA ARG A 189 -16.22 -15.32 24.45
C ARG A 189 -17.52 -14.56 24.29
N LYS A 190 -17.60 -13.70 23.27
CA LYS A 190 -18.87 -13.06 22.92
C LYS A 190 -19.84 -14.11 22.39
N PRO A 191 -21.13 -14.06 22.77
CA PRO A 191 -22.16 -14.90 22.17
C PRO A 191 -22.21 -14.71 20.66
N HIS A 192 -22.57 -15.76 19.93
CA HIS A 192 -22.83 -15.64 18.50
C HIS A 192 -24.04 -14.74 18.22
N SER A 193 -23.99 -13.97 17.13
CA SER A 193 -25.15 -13.21 16.66
C SER A 193 -26.28 -14.14 16.20
N GLU A 194 -27.52 -13.67 16.23
CA GLU A 194 -28.68 -14.45 15.75
C GLU A 194 -28.51 -14.88 14.29
N GLU A 195 -27.95 -14.01 13.44
CA GLU A 195 -27.63 -14.37 12.05
C GLU A 195 -26.58 -15.49 11.96
N SER A 196 -25.57 -15.49 12.83
CA SER A 196 -24.58 -16.57 12.88
C SER A 196 -25.18 -17.85 13.41
N LYS A 197 -26.02 -17.78 14.45
CA LYS A 197 -26.77 -18.93 14.97
C LYS A 197 -27.68 -19.53 13.89
N LYS A 198 -28.36 -18.68 13.10
CA LYS A 198 -29.18 -19.09 11.96
C LYS A 198 -28.35 -19.76 10.88
N LYS A 199 -27.20 -19.20 10.48
CA LYS A 199 -26.28 -19.83 9.50
C LYS A 199 -25.76 -21.18 9.98
N ILE A 200 -25.43 -21.30 11.27
CA ILE A 200 -25.02 -22.57 11.88
C ILE A 200 -26.19 -23.55 11.83
N SER A 201 -27.39 -23.13 12.22
CA SER A 201 -28.62 -23.93 12.17
C SER A 201 -28.93 -24.41 10.75
N ASP A 202 -28.91 -23.51 9.76
CA ASP A 202 -29.18 -23.82 8.35
C ASP A 202 -28.12 -24.77 7.76
N THR A 203 -26.86 -24.64 8.19
CA THR A 203 -25.79 -25.58 7.80
C THR A 203 -25.97 -26.95 8.44
N LEU A 204 -26.45 -27.00 9.69
CA LEU A 204 -26.78 -28.25 10.37
C LEU A 204 -28.05 -28.90 9.83
N LYS A 205 -28.98 -28.10 9.27
CA LYS A 205 -30.22 -28.55 8.62
C LYS A 205 -30.03 -29.00 7.17
N LYS A 206 -28.95 -28.59 6.49
CA LYS A 206 -28.58 -29.17 5.19
C LYS A 206 -28.38 -30.68 5.36
N ASN A 207 -29.22 -31.45 4.67
CA ASN A 207 -29.43 -32.90 4.78
C ASN A 207 -28.20 -33.65 5.33
N THR A 208 -28.30 -34.12 6.57
CA THR A 208 -27.35 -35.09 7.15
C THR A 208 -27.28 -36.39 6.35
N TYR A 209 -28.23 -36.59 5.43
CA TYR A 209 -28.41 -37.74 4.56
C TYR A 209 -27.64 -37.69 3.23
N ASP A 210 -27.32 -36.49 2.73
CA ASP A 210 -26.55 -36.25 1.48
C ASP A 210 -25.10 -35.87 1.78
N ARG A 211 -24.51 -36.54 2.77
CA ARG A 211 -23.08 -36.36 3.04
C ARG A 211 -22.29 -37.08 1.95
N PRO A 212 -21.32 -36.44 1.29
CA PRO A 212 -20.47 -37.10 0.30
C PRO A 212 -19.73 -38.34 0.83
N GLN A 213 -19.55 -38.43 2.15
CA GLN A 213 -18.91 -39.57 2.83
C GLN A 213 -19.91 -40.64 3.34
N ALA A 214 -21.21 -40.49 3.09
CA ALA A 214 -22.20 -41.48 3.51
C ALA A 214 -22.05 -42.77 2.68
N LYS A 215 -22.10 -43.93 3.34
CA LYS A 215 -22.03 -45.22 2.67
C LYS A 215 -23.36 -45.54 1.98
N LYS A 216 -23.29 -45.84 0.68
CA LYS A 216 -24.42 -46.31 -0.10
C LYS A 216 -24.91 -47.67 0.39
N VAL A 217 -26.20 -47.94 0.23
CA VAL A 217 -26.82 -49.21 0.62
C VAL A 217 -27.71 -49.75 -0.48
N ASP A 218 -27.63 -51.04 -0.72
CA ASP A 218 -28.42 -51.78 -1.71
C ASP A 218 -29.54 -52.54 -1.01
N LYS A 219 -30.72 -52.55 -1.63
CA LYS A 219 -31.92 -53.26 -1.18
C LYS A 219 -32.21 -54.41 -2.13
N TYR A 220 -32.51 -55.58 -1.57
CA TYR A 220 -32.85 -56.81 -2.30
C TYR A 220 -34.14 -57.43 -1.76
N THR A 221 -34.81 -58.24 -2.59
CA THR A 221 -35.89 -59.14 -2.14
C THR A 221 -35.32 -60.22 -1.21
N LEU A 222 -36.18 -60.98 -0.51
CA LEU A 222 -35.74 -62.10 0.34
C LEU A 222 -35.13 -63.23 -0.48
N ASP A 223 -35.53 -63.35 -1.74
CA ASP A 223 -34.99 -64.31 -2.71
C ASP A 223 -33.64 -63.86 -3.30
N GLY A 224 -33.17 -62.65 -2.95
CA GLY A 224 -31.86 -62.13 -3.31
C GLY A 224 -31.83 -61.27 -4.58
N GLU A 225 -32.99 -60.93 -5.17
CA GLU A 225 -33.06 -60.08 -6.34
C GLU A 225 -32.83 -58.61 -5.99
N TYR A 226 -31.99 -57.92 -6.78
CA TYR A 226 -31.68 -56.52 -6.55
C TYR A 226 -32.86 -55.61 -6.89
N ILE A 227 -33.15 -54.65 -5.99
CA ILE A 227 -34.22 -53.67 -6.17
C ILE A 227 -33.62 -52.29 -6.52
N ARG A 228 -32.82 -51.70 -5.62
CA ARG A 228 -32.17 -50.40 -5.85
C ARG A 228 -31.09 -50.07 -4.81
N THR A 229 -30.20 -49.14 -5.18
CA THR A 229 -29.23 -48.47 -4.30
C THR A 229 -29.77 -47.14 -3.78
N TYR A 230 -29.41 -46.81 -2.53
CA TYR A 230 -29.60 -45.51 -1.89
C TYR A 230 -28.26 -44.89 -1.56
N ASN A 231 -28.16 -43.57 -1.59
CA ASN A 231 -26.94 -42.82 -1.30
C ASN A 231 -26.57 -42.87 0.20
N SER A 232 -27.54 -43.13 1.08
CA SER A 232 -27.27 -43.39 2.50
C SER A 232 -28.36 -44.23 3.18
N ILE A 233 -28.03 -44.80 4.34
CA ILE A 233 -29.02 -45.46 5.21
C ILE A 233 -30.17 -44.53 5.57
N GLY A 234 -29.88 -43.26 5.85
CA GLY A 234 -30.93 -42.31 6.25
C GLY A 234 -31.84 -41.93 5.09
N GLU A 235 -31.32 -41.88 3.85
CA GLU A 235 -32.15 -41.80 2.66
C GLU A 235 -33.05 -43.04 2.52
N ALA A 236 -32.48 -44.24 2.68
CA ALA A 236 -33.23 -45.49 2.59
C ALA A 236 -34.36 -45.58 3.62
N GLN A 237 -34.09 -45.24 4.88
CA GLN A 237 -35.07 -45.22 5.96
C GLN A 237 -36.19 -44.21 5.69
N ARG A 238 -35.85 -43.01 5.17
CA ARG A 238 -36.86 -41.98 4.85
C ARG A 238 -37.79 -42.42 3.73
N ILE A 239 -37.26 -42.99 2.65
CA ILE A 239 -38.06 -43.35 1.49
C ILE A 239 -38.89 -44.61 1.74
N THR A 240 -38.35 -45.57 2.50
CA THR A 240 -39.04 -46.85 2.74
C THR A 240 -39.83 -46.90 4.03
N GLY A 241 -39.58 -45.99 4.98
CA GLY A 241 -40.11 -46.08 6.35
C GLY A 241 -39.51 -47.22 7.18
N ILE A 242 -38.52 -47.94 6.66
CA ILE A 242 -37.95 -49.13 7.29
C ILE A 242 -36.82 -48.74 8.24
N TYR A 243 -36.95 -49.13 9.50
CA TYR A 243 -35.92 -48.95 10.53
C TYR A 243 -34.96 -50.15 10.54
N ASN A 244 -33.86 -50.05 11.30
CA ASN A 244 -32.86 -51.11 11.48
C ASN A 244 -32.09 -51.56 10.22
N ILE A 245 -32.18 -50.82 9.12
CA ILE A 245 -31.38 -51.04 7.89
C ILE A 245 -29.87 -51.14 8.23
N SER A 246 -29.38 -50.29 9.13
CA SER A 246 -27.99 -50.30 9.59
C SER A 246 -27.57 -51.61 10.28
N ALA A 247 -28.48 -52.27 10.99
CA ALA A 247 -28.22 -53.55 11.64
C ALA A 247 -28.25 -54.70 10.62
N ALA A 248 -29.18 -54.64 9.66
CA ALA A 248 -29.24 -55.60 8.54
C ALA A 248 -27.97 -55.54 7.66
N CYS A 249 -27.50 -54.34 7.26
CA CYS A 249 -26.27 -54.21 6.48
C CYS A 249 -25.01 -54.72 7.20
N ARG A 250 -25.02 -54.80 8.54
CA ARG A 250 -23.91 -55.32 9.35
C ARG A 250 -24.08 -56.81 9.72
N GLY A 251 -25.12 -57.47 9.20
CA GLY A 251 -25.41 -58.87 9.50
C GLY A 251 -25.95 -59.14 10.90
N ARG A 252 -26.30 -58.10 11.68
CA ARG A 252 -26.94 -58.29 13.01
C ARG A 252 -28.38 -58.77 12.89
N TYR A 253 -29.05 -58.43 11.78
CA TYR A 253 -30.35 -58.97 11.39
C TYR A 253 -30.25 -59.57 9.99
N LYS A 254 -31.00 -60.65 9.73
CA LYS A 254 -31.06 -61.28 8.40
C LYS A 254 -31.76 -60.39 7.36
N SER A 255 -32.70 -59.55 7.80
CA SER A 255 -33.45 -58.61 6.95
C SER A 255 -33.94 -57.41 7.78
N ALA A 256 -34.39 -56.35 7.11
CA ALA A 256 -35.13 -55.25 7.72
C ALA A 256 -36.34 -54.89 6.84
N GLY A 257 -37.53 -54.83 7.45
CA GLY A 257 -38.78 -54.52 6.76
C GLY A 257 -39.14 -55.49 5.63
N GLY A 258 -38.73 -56.77 5.75
CA GLY A 258 -38.96 -57.79 4.71
C GLY A 258 -37.97 -57.77 3.55
N PHE A 259 -36.85 -57.05 3.66
CA PHE A 259 -35.84 -56.94 2.59
C PHE A 259 -34.43 -57.20 3.11
N ILE A 260 -33.56 -57.69 2.23
CA ILE A 260 -32.12 -57.82 2.52
C ILE A 260 -31.45 -56.48 2.20
N TRP A 261 -30.54 -56.05 3.07
CA TRP A 261 -29.82 -54.80 2.94
C TRP A 261 -28.32 -55.04 3.04
N ARG A 262 -27.54 -54.46 2.12
CA ARG A 262 -26.08 -54.55 2.11
C ARG A 262 -25.47 -53.17 1.88
N PHE A 263 -24.28 -52.92 2.42
CA PHE A 263 -23.50 -51.76 1.98
C PHE A 263 -23.02 -52.03 0.56
N THR A 264 -23.15 -51.04 -0.32
CA THR A 264 -22.57 -51.13 -1.66
C THR A 264 -21.05 -51.22 -1.49
N ASN A 265 -20.44 -52.30 -1.95
CA ASN A 265 -18.98 -52.38 -2.05
C ASN A 265 -18.57 -51.44 -3.19
N GLY A 266 -17.80 -50.41 -2.85
CA GLY A 266 -17.16 -49.54 -3.84
C GLY A 266 -15.99 -50.23 -4.51
#